data_AF-A0A764PSY2-F1
#
_entry.id   AF-A0A764PSY2-F1
#
_cell.length_a   1.000
_cell.length_b   1.000
_cell.length_c   1.000
_cell.angle_alpha   90.00
_cell.angle_beta   90.00
_cell.angle_gamma   90.00
#
_symmetry.space_group_name_H-M   'P 1'
#
loop_
_entity.id
_entity.type
_entity.pdbx_description
1 polymer ?
#
loop_
_entity_poly.entity_id
_entity_poly.type
_entity_poly.pdbx_seq_one_letter_code
_entity_poly.pdbx_strand_id
1 'polypeptide(L)'
;MDVEKIQNDIDTLLVFMNDDLENQGMTIKQAYFDFTEGAGDFVSFTKKNDWNKDDLYKIIRICITRSLIMNDYGNTFCAIKITEEGQSRAISVKHGKKRAYELGASMQIATLNVNGPAQVGNGNTQNFNMVFHELGQKIDASEASDEEKKEAKSRLAKLLEHPLVSAIAGGIAGGISGIAG
;
A
#
# COMPACT_ATOMS: atom_id res chain seq x y z
N MET A 1 -19.23 -8.19 -3.39
CA MET A 1 -19.09 -6.80 -2.90
C MET A 1 -17.68 -6.38 -3.24
N ASP A 2 -17.52 -5.26 -3.92
CA ASP A 2 -16.21 -4.79 -4.36
C ASP A 2 -15.32 -4.52 -3.14
N VAL A 3 -14.20 -5.23 -3.05
CA VAL A 3 -13.28 -5.16 -1.91
C VAL A 3 -12.66 -3.78 -1.83
N GLU A 4 -12.38 -3.14 -2.96
CA GLU A 4 -11.79 -1.80 -3.00
C GLU A 4 -12.78 -0.76 -2.48
N LYS A 5 -14.05 -0.86 -2.89
CA LYS A 5 -15.13 -0.02 -2.36
C LYS A 5 -15.23 -0.12 -0.84
N ILE A 6 -15.19 -1.34 -0.28
CA ILE A 6 -15.24 -1.53 1.17
C ILE A 6 -14.09 -0.82 1.89
N GLN A 7 -12.87 -0.90 1.36
CA GLN A 7 -11.73 -0.27 2.00
C GLN A 7 -11.84 1.26 1.95
N ASN A 8 -12.22 1.82 0.79
CA ASN A 8 -12.46 3.26 0.64
C ASN A 8 -13.58 3.75 1.57
N ASP A 9 -14.63 2.96 1.74
CA ASP A 9 -15.76 3.28 2.61
C ASP A 9 -15.32 3.29 4.09
N ILE A 10 -14.56 2.28 4.53
CA ILE A 10 -13.97 2.23 5.88
C ILE A 10 -13.08 3.45 6.11
N ASP A 11 -12.19 3.75 5.17
CA ASP A 11 -11.25 4.86 5.28
C ASP A 11 -11.98 6.20 5.38
N THR A 12 -13.07 6.37 4.62
CA THR A 12 -13.91 7.58 4.66
C THR A 12 -14.55 7.78 6.04
N LEU A 13 -15.09 6.72 6.65
CA LEU A 13 -15.66 6.77 7.99
C LEU A 13 -14.60 7.11 9.06
N LEU A 14 -13.46 6.43 9.03
CA LEU A 14 -12.40 6.63 10.03
C LEU A 14 -11.78 8.03 9.93
N VAL A 15 -11.57 8.53 8.70
CA VAL A 15 -11.09 9.91 8.49
C VAL A 15 -12.09 10.92 9.01
N PHE A 16 -13.39 10.74 8.77
CA PHE A 16 -14.42 11.62 9.32
C PHE A 16 -14.36 11.69 10.86
N MET A 17 -14.31 10.53 11.52
CA MET A 17 -14.25 10.46 12.98
C MET A 17 -12.97 11.12 13.51
N ASN A 18 -11.81 10.84 12.90
CA ASN A 18 -10.55 11.44 13.33
C ASN A 18 -10.50 12.95 13.11
N ASP A 19 -11.00 13.44 11.97
CA ASP A 19 -11.06 14.87 11.69
C ASP A 19 -11.92 15.61 12.73
N ASP A 20 -13.03 15.00 13.15
CA ASP A 20 -13.88 15.57 14.20
C ASP A 20 -13.14 15.68 15.54
N LEU A 21 -12.40 14.64 15.95
CA LEU A 21 -11.56 14.69 17.14
C LEU A 21 -10.51 15.79 17.07
N GLU A 22 -9.80 15.89 15.94
CA GLU A 22 -8.76 16.91 15.72
C GLU A 22 -9.34 18.32 15.76
N ASN A 23 -10.52 18.54 15.15
CA ASN A 23 -11.20 19.84 15.14
C ASN A 23 -11.67 20.26 16.54
N GLN A 24 -12.06 19.30 17.37
CA GLN A 24 -12.53 19.56 18.73
C GLN A 24 -11.39 19.52 19.78
N GLY A 25 -10.17 19.15 19.39
CA GLY A 25 -9.04 19.00 20.31
C GLY A 25 -9.23 17.86 21.32
N MET A 26 -9.98 16.82 20.96
CA MET A 26 -10.29 15.67 21.83
C MET A 26 -9.40 14.47 21.53
N THR A 27 -9.16 13.65 22.56
CA THR A 27 -8.55 12.32 22.39
C THR A 27 -9.61 11.24 22.18
N ILE A 28 -9.19 10.08 21.65
CA ILE A 28 -10.05 8.90 21.46
C ILE A 28 -10.68 8.38 22.76
N LYS A 29 -10.16 8.79 23.93
CA LYS A 29 -10.69 8.40 25.25
C LYS A 29 -11.82 9.31 25.73
N GLN A 30 -11.92 10.52 25.18
CA GLN A 30 -12.84 11.57 25.64
C GLN A 30 -14.11 11.65 24.80
N ALA A 31 -14.06 11.20 23.55
CA ALA A 31 -15.13 11.39 22.58
C ALA A 31 -15.94 10.12 22.34
N TYR A 32 -17.21 10.33 22.01
CA TYR A 32 -18.14 9.32 21.56
C TYR A 32 -18.89 9.85 20.35
N PHE A 33 -19.18 8.98 19.40
CA PHE A 33 -19.96 9.30 18.20
C PHE A 33 -21.35 8.67 18.31
N ASP A 34 -22.35 9.42 17.88
CA ASP A 34 -23.72 8.97 17.75
C ASP A 34 -24.16 8.94 16.29
N PHE A 35 -24.07 7.73 15.72
CA PHE A 35 -24.52 7.43 14.37
C PHE A 35 -25.95 6.88 14.33
N THR A 36 -26.75 6.99 15.40
CA THR A 36 -28.16 6.65 15.30
C THR A 36 -28.88 7.53 14.27
N GLU A 37 -29.85 6.96 13.56
CA GLU A 37 -30.54 7.64 12.47
C GLU A 37 -31.15 8.96 12.94
N GLY A 38 -30.72 10.07 12.32
CA GLY A 38 -31.14 11.43 12.67
C GLY A 38 -30.29 12.13 13.75
N ALA A 39 -29.34 11.44 14.38
CA ALA A 39 -28.39 12.05 15.31
C ALA A 39 -27.36 12.96 14.59
N GLY A 40 -26.65 13.78 15.38
CA GLY A 40 -25.73 14.80 14.87
C GLY A 40 -24.64 14.23 13.96
N ASP A 41 -23.95 13.16 14.38
CA ASP A 41 -22.86 12.57 13.59
C ASP A 41 -23.39 11.81 12.38
N PHE A 42 -24.54 11.13 12.53
CA PHE A 42 -25.24 10.51 11.40
C PHE A 42 -25.56 11.54 10.30
N VAL A 43 -26.20 12.65 10.65
CA VAL A 43 -26.58 13.69 9.70
C VAL A 43 -25.34 14.35 9.08
N SER A 44 -24.34 14.66 9.89
CA SER A 44 -23.10 15.28 9.44
C SER A 44 -22.32 14.38 8.47
N PHE A 45 -22.26 13.09 8.75
CA PHE A 45 -21.57 12.12 7.92
C PHE A 45 -22.31 11.84 6.61
N THR A 46 -23.60 11.49 6.69
CA THR A 46 -24.40 11.07 5.52
C THR A 46 -24.58 12.21 4.53
N LYS A 47 -24.82 13.44 4.99
CA LYS A 47 -24.93 14.62 4.13
C LYS A 47 -23.63 14.96 3.42
N LYS A 48 -22.47 14.76 4.08
CA LYS A 48 -21.16 15.07 3.50
C LYS A 48 -20.73 14.06 2.45
N ASN A 49 -21.08 12.78 2.62
CA ASN A 49 -20.55 11.69 1.82
C ASN A 49 -21.57 11.04 0.87
N ASP A 50 -22.83 11.49 0.89
CA ASP A 50 -23.95 10.90 0.11
C ASP A 50 -24.16 9.41 0.39
N TRP A 51 -24.18 9.05 1.68
CA TRP A 51 -24.38 7.68 2.14
C TRP A 51 -25.80 7.47 2.67
N ASN A 52 -26.36 6.29 2.39
CA ASN A 52 -27.58 5.85 3.04
C ASN A 52 -27.29 5.16 4.40
N LYS A 53 -28.34 4.99 5.21
CA LYS A 53 -28.27 4.38 6.54
C LYS A 53 -27.70 2.96 6.52
N ASP A 54 -28.16 2.13 5.59
CA ASP A 54 -27.83 0.70 5.59
C ASP A 54 -26.35 0.49 5.26
N ASP A 55 -25.80 1.28 4.34
CA ASP A 55 -24.38 1.29 4.01
C ASP A 55 -23.53 1.77 5.20
N LEU A 56 -23.92 2.86 5.87
CA LEU A 56 -23.22 3.34 7.07
C LEU A 56 -23.19 2.28 8.17
N TYR A 57 -24.34 1.70 8.50
CA TYR A 57 -24.44 0.69 9.56
C TYR A 57 -23.66 -0.58 9.23
N LYS A 58 -23.65 -0.98 7.96
CA LYS A 58 -22.85 -2.09 7.49
C LYS A 58 -21.36 -1.81 7.66
N ILE A 59 -20.89 -0.63 7.29
CA ILE A 59 -19.48 -0.26 7.43
C ILE A 59 -19.08 -0.13 8.91
N ILE A 60 -19.92 0.47 9.76
CA ILE A 60 -19.68 0.52 11.22
C ILE A 60 -19.51 -0.89 11.78
N ARG A 61 -20.40 -1.84 11.44
CA ARG A 61 -20.27 -3.24 11.88
C ARG A 61 -18.98 -3.88 11.41
N ILE A 62 -18.57 -3.63 10.16
CA ILE A 62 -17.29 -4.12 9.63
C ILE A 62 -16.12 -3.52 10.43
N CYS A 63 -16.15 -2.22 10.72
CA CYS A 63 -15.12 -1.56 11.54
C CYS A 63 -15.06 -2.13 12.96
N ILE A 64 -16.21 -2.44 13.57
CA ILE A 64 -16.29 -3.10 14.88
C ILE A 64 -15.66 -4.49 14.82
N THR A 65 -16.03 -5.32 13.84
CA THR A 65 -15.45 -6.67 13.67
C THR A 65 -13.95 -6.64 13.40
N ARG A 66 -13.43 -5.55 12.84
CA ARG A 66 -12.00 -5.33 12.58
C ARG A 66 -11.27 -4.59 13.70
N SER A 67 -11.92 -4.33 14.83
CA SER A 67 -11.35 -3.59 15.96
C SER A 67 -10.86 -2.17 15.62
N LEU A 68 -11.39 -1.56 14.55
CA LEU A 68 -11.11 -0.18 14.14
C LEU A 68 -12.00 0.81 14.90
N ILE A 69 -13.16 0.34 15.32
CA ILE A 69 -14.15 1.06 16.10
C ILE A 69 -14.62 0.14 17.23
N MET A 70 -14.97 0.71 18.38
CA MET A 70 -15.58 0.00 19.49
C MET A 70 -16.98 0.54 19.78
N ASN A 71 -17.84 -0.33 20.29
CA ASN A 71 -19.11 0.02 20.89
C ASN A 71 -19.17 -0.57 22.30
N ASP A 72 -19.14 0.30 23.31
CA ASP A 72 -19.16 -0.10 24.72
C ASP A 72 -20.55 -0.57 25.20
N TYR A 73 -21.60 -0.29 24.42
CA TYR A 73 -23.01 -0.54 24.76
C TYR A 73 -23.69 -1.60 23.88
N GLY A 74 -22.93 -2.41 23.13
CA GLY A 74 -23.43 -3.56 22.37
C GLY A 74 -23.76 -3.27 20.91
N ASN A 75 -24.88 -3.79 20.38
CA ASN A 75 -25.26 -3.66 18.95
C ASN A 75 -26.03 -2.35 18.68
N THR A 76 -25.64 -1.26 19.34
CA THR A 76 -26.19 0.08 19.09
C THR A 76 -25.34 0.81 18.06
N PHE A 77 -25.79 1.99 17.63
CA PHE A 77 -25.00 2.92 16.81
C PHE A 77 -24.72 4.24 17.54
N CYS A 78 -25.01 4.27 18.83
CA CYS A 78 -24.67 5.37 19.73
C CYS A 78 -23.45 4.99 20.59
N ALA A 79 -22.78 5.99 21.14
CA ALA A 79 -21.60 5.81 21.99
C ALA A 79 -20.46 5.01 21.33
N ILE A 80 -20.28 5.26 20.04
CA ILE A 80 -19.24 4.64 19.22
C ILE A 80 -17.89 5.34 19.48
N LYS A 81 -16.81 4.58 19.60
CA LYS A 81 -15.44 5.11 19.75
C LYS A 81 -14.54 4.64 18.64
N ILE A 82 -13.65 5.52 18.19
CA ILE A 82 -12.52 5.09 17.36
C ILE A 82 -11.44 4.44 18.26
N THR A 83 -10.80 3.38 17.77
CA THR A 83 -9.68 2.74 18.48
C THR A 83 -8.35 3.38 18.10
N GLU A 84 -7.27 3.03 18.81
CA GLU A 84 -5.91 3.44 18.41
C GLU A 84 -5.56 2.96 17.00
N GLU A 85 -5.96 1.74 16.64
CA GLU A 85 -5.77 1.17 15.30
C GLU A 85 -6.60 1.93 14.24
N GLY A 86 -7.87 2.21 14.55
CA GLY A 86 -8.75 2.99 13.66
C GLY A 86 -8.22 4.40 13.44
N GLN A 87 -7.72 5.05 14.50
CA GLN A 87 -7.13 6.38 14.43
C GLN A 87 -5.83 6.36 13.62
N SER A 88 -4.96 5.40 13.88
CA SER A 88 -3.69 5.23 13.15
C SER A 88 -3.94 5.04 11.65
N ARG A 89 -4.95 4.24 11.29
CA ARG A 89 -5.38 4.07 9.90
C ARG A 89 -5.94 5.36 9.30
N ALA A 90 -6.79 6.09 10.02
CA ALA A 90 -7.32 7.38 9.56
C ALA A 90 -6.19 8.38 9.25
N ILE A 91 -5.23 8.50 10.17
CA ILE A 91 -4.04 9.34 10.02
C ILE A 91 -3.22 8.87 8.82
N SER A 92 -2.99 7.56 8.69
CA SER A 92 -2.26 6.97 7.58
C SER A 92 -2.93 7.24 6.23
N VAL A 93 -4.26 7.21 6.13
CA VAL A 93 -4.98 7.54 4.88
C VAL A 93 -4.90 9.04 4.58
N LYS A 94 -5.18 9.88 5.57
CA LYS A 94 -5.16 11.36 5.45
C LYS A 94 -3.81 11.86 4.98
N HIS A 95 -2.74 11.25 5.48
CA HIS A 95 -1.38 11.67 5.21
C HIS A 95 -0.68 10.83 4.14
N GLY A 96 -0.94 9.53 4.04
CA GLY A 96 -0.24 8.58 3.18
C GLY A 96 -0.45 8.79 1.68
N LYS A 97 -1.51 9.49 1.26
CA LYS A 97 -1.67 9.91 -0.14
C LYS A 97 -0.85 11.15 -0.52
N LYS A 98 -0.27 11.88 0.45
CA LYS A 98 0.54 13.09 0.19
C LYS A 98 1.91 13.12 0.89
N ARG A 99 2.19 12.31 1.93
CA ARG A 99 3.39 12.39 2.79
C ARG A 99 4.68 11.79 2.25
N ALA A 100 4.75 11.37 0.98
CA ALA A 100 6.03 10.97 0.39
C ALA A 100 7.12 12.04 0.55
N TYR A 101 6.74 13.33 0.70
CA TYR A 101 7.66 14.45 0.93
C TYR A 101 7.98 14.75 2.41
N GLU A 102 7.21 14.27 3.41
CA GLU A 102 7.45 14.55 4.84
C GLU A 102 8.35 13.49 5.51
N LEU A 103 8.53 12.34 4.87
CA LEU A 103 9.55 11.34 5.21
C LEU A 103 10.96 11.75 4.74
N GLY A 104 11.23 13.06 4.66
CA GLY A 104 12.55 13.64 4.42
C GLY A 104 13.59 13.34 5.52
N ALA A 105 13.20 12.63 6.57
CA ALA A 105 14.10 11.94 7.48
C ALA A 105 13.90 10.43 7.31
N SER A 106 14.95 9.75 6.84
CA SER A 106 15.03 8.30 6.71
C SER A 106 14.67 7.61 8.04
N MET A 107 13.42 7.16 8.20
CA MET A 107 13.05 6.28 9.31
C MET A 107 13.69 4.91 9.06
N GLN A 108 14.78 4.62 9.77
CA GLN A 108 15.36 3.28 9.82
C GLN A 108 14.55 2.44 10.81
N ILE A 109 13.54 1.73 10.30
CA ILE A 109 12.67 0.85 11.10
C ILE A 109 13.46 -0.38 11.59
N ALA A 110 14.38 -0.90 10.76
CA ALA A 110 15.30 -1.98 11.09
C ALA A 110 16.47 -2.01 10.10
N THR A 111 17.60 -2.62 10.51
CA THR A 111 18.72 -2.95 9.61
C THR A 111 18.59 -4.40 9.18
N LEU A 112 18.37 -4.63 7.89
CA LEU A 112 18.43 -5.96 7.29
C LEU A 112 19.84 -6.18 6.72
N ASN A 113 20.66 -6.95 7.43
CA ASN A 113 21.94 -7.42 6.89
C ASN A 113 21.70 -8.69 6.06
N VAL A 114 21.68 -8.53 4.73
CA VAL A 114 21.52 -9.64 3.81
C VAL A 114 22.87 -9.96 3.17
N ASN A 115 23.40 -11.15 3.48
CA ASN A 115 24.56 -11.70 2.78
C ASN A 115 24.08 -12.49 1.55
N GLY A 116 23.59 -11.78 0.54
CA GLY A 116 23.05 -12.35 -0.71
C GLY A 116 22.04 -11.42 -1.38
N PRO A 117 21.59 -11.73 -2.61
CA PRO A 117 20.55 -10.95 -3.27
C PRO A 117 19.19 -11.19 -2.58
N ALA A 118 18.68 -10.19 -1.84
CA ALA A 118 17.33 -10.20 -1.31
C ALA A 118 16.54 -8.97 -1.76
N GLN A 119 15.22 -9.14 -1.76
CA GLN A 119 14.26 -8.20 -2.29
C GLN A 119 13.31 -7.74 -1.19
N VAL A 120 13.05 -6.43 -1.09
CA VAL A 120 12.08 -5.84 -0.17
C VAL A 120 11.14 -4.91 -0.95
N GLY A 121 9.84 -5.20 -0.98
CA GLY A 121 8.80 -4.37 -1.61
C GLY A 121 7.81 -5.12 -2.52
N ASN A 122 6.70 -4.46 -2.88
CA ASN A 122 5.69 -4.95 -3.83
C ASN A 122 5.92 -4.33 -5.23
N GLY A 123 6.04 -5.16 -6.28
CA GLY A 123 6.25 -4.72 -7.67
C GLY A 123 7.70 -4.82 -8.17
N ASN A 124 8.22 -6.04 -8.32
CA ASN A 124 9.63 -6.35 -8.60
C ASN A 124 10.05 -6.33 -10.08
N THR A 125 9.47 -5.46 -10.89
CA THR A 125 9.82 -5.38 -12.32
C THR A 125 11.20 -4.73 -12.54
N GLN A 126 11.71 -3.99 -11.55
CA GLN A 126 12.99 -3.26 -11.66
C GLN A 126 14.25 -4.13 -11.52
N ASN A 127 14.16 -5.32 -10.91
CA ASN A 127 15.34 -6.13 -10.60
C ASN A 127 15.81 -6.99 -11.79
N PHE A 128 14.90 -7.43 -12.68
CA PHE A 128 15.27 -8.28 -13.81
C PHE A 128 16.21 -7.58 -14.80
N ASN A 129 15.93 -6.32 -15.16
CA ASN A 129 16.80 -5.56 -16.06
C ASN A 129 18.20 -5.36 -15.45
N MET A 130 18.28 -5.08 -14.15
CA MET A 130 19.55 -4.88 -13.45
C MET A 130 20.36 -6.18 -13.39
N VAL A 131 19.74 -7.31 -13.04
CA VAL A 131 20.40 -8.61 -12.96
C VAL A 131 20.98 -9.05 -14.30
N PHE A 132 20.25 -8.89 -15.40
CA PHE A 132 20.75 -9.29 -16.72
C PHE A 132 21.84 -8.35 -17.24
N HIS A 133 21.76 -7.05 -16.92
CA HIS A 133 22.82 -6.11 -17.23
C HIS A 133 24.10 -6.43 -16.43
N GLU A 134 23.97 -6.69 -15.13
CA GLU A 134 25.10 -7.09 -14.27
C GLU A 134 25.71 -8.42 -14.72
N LEU A 135 24.89 -9.39 -15.16
CA LEU A 135 25.37 -10.64 -15.74
C LEU A 135 26.19 -10.39 -17.02
N GLY A 136 25.73 -9.49 -17.90
CA GLY A 136 26.49 -9.06 -19.09
C GLY A 136 27.85 -8.46 -18.73
N GLN A 137 27.88 -7.53 -17.77
CA GLN A 137 29.13 -6.92 -17.29
C GLN A 137 30.09 -7.94 -16.66
N LYS A 138 29.57 -8.92 -15.91
CA LYS A 138 30.38 -10.01 -15.33
C LYS A 138 30.92 -10.96 -16.39
N ILE A 139 30.19 -11.19 -17.48
CA ILE A 139 30.72 -11.93 -18.64
C ILE A 139 31.89 -11.16 -19.24
N ASP A 140 31.75 -9.85 -19.46
CA ASP A 140 32.82 -9.01 -20.03
C ASP A 140 34.06 -8.97 -19.13
N ALA A 141 33.86 -8.85 -17.81
CA ALA A 141 34.93 -8.81 -16.80
C ALA A 141 35.55 -10.18 -16.48
N SER A 142 35.04 -11.28 -17.03
CA SER A 142 35.58 -12.62 -16.77
C SER A 142 36.95 -12.84 -17.45
N GLU A 143 37.71 -13.83 -16.98
CA GLU A 143 39.00 -14.23 -17.59
C GLU A 143 38.85 -15.19 -18.79
N ALA A 144 37.61 -15.40 -19.28
CA ALA A 144 37.33 -16.27 -20.42
C ALA A 144 37.83 -15.69 -21.76
N SER A 145 37.93 -16.54 -22.78
CA SER A 145 38.26 -16.08 -24.15
C SER A 145 37.18 -15.16 -24.72
N ASP A 146 37.56 -14.33 -25.69
CA ASP A 146 36.62 -13.42 -26.36
C ASP A 146 35.50 -14.18 -27.08
N GLU A 147 35.80 -15.35 -27.63
CA GLU A 147 34.82 -16.26 -28.24
C GLU A 147 33.79 -16.75 -27.22
N GLU A 148 34.23 -17.19 -26.04
CA GLU A 148 33.34 -17.68 -24.97
C GLU A 148 32.46 -16.57 -24.41
N LYS A 149 33.01 -15.36 -24.23
CA LYS A 149 32.26 -14.17 -23.80
C LYS A 149 31.17 -13.82 -24.81
N LYS A 150 31.52 -13.80 -26.10
CA LYS A 150 30.59 -13.50 -27.18
C LYS A 150 29.47 -14.54 -27.28
N GLU A 151 29.81 -15.82 -27.13
CA GLU A 151 28.82 -16.89 -27.12
C GLU A 151 27.85 -16.76 -25.94
N ALA A 152 28.37 -16.49 -24.74
CA ALA A 152 27.56 -16.32 -23.53
C ALA A 152 26.58 -15.15 -23.66
N LYS A 153 27.04 -13.99 -24.15
CA LYS A 153 26.18 -12.81 -24.40
C LYS A 153 25.12 -13.11 -25.47
N SER A 154 25.47 -13.84 -26.53
CA SER A 154 24.53 -14.25 -27.59
C SER A 154 23.42 -15.15 -27.05
N ARG A 155 23.74 -16.11 -26.18
CA ARG A 155 22.76 -16.99 -25.54
C ARG A 155 21.84 -16.23 -24.58
N LEU A 156 22.40 -15.29 -23.82
CA LEU A 156 21.65 -14.43 -22.92
C LEU A 156 20.65 -13.56 -23.69
N ALA A 157 21.07 -12.91 -24.79
CA ALA A 157 20.19 -12.12 -25.63
C ALA A 157 19.00 -12.95 -26.17
N LYS A 158 19.27 -14.15 -26.70
CA LYS A 158 18.23 -15.07 -27.20
C LYS A 158 17.20 -15.49 -26.16
N LEU A 159 17.62 -15.67 -24.90
CA LEU A 159 16.71 -15.99 -23.80
C LEU A 159 15.74 -14.84 -23.53
N LEU A 160 16.26 -13.60 -23.51
CA LEU A 160 15.47 -12.40 -23.22
C LEU A 160 14.50 -12.05 -24.36
N GLU A 161 14.89 -12.30 -25.60
CA GLU A 161 14.05 -12.13 -26.79
C GLU A 161 12.90 -13.14 -26.87
N HIS A 162 12.91 -14.22 -26.08
CA HIS A 162 11.89 -15.24 -26.14
C HIS A 162 10.52 -14.70 -25.65
N PRO A 163 9.43 -14.81 -26.45
CA PRO A 163 8.13 -14.19 -26.12
C PRO A 163 7.56 -14.58 -24.76
N LEU A 164 7.69 -15.85 -24.36
CA LEU A 164 7.23 -16.32 -23.05
C LEU A 164 8.05 -15.72 -21.89
N VAL A 165 9.35 -15.50 -22.10
CA VAL A 165 10.25 -14.94 -21.08
C VAL A 165 10.00 -13.44 -20.94
N SER A 166 9.90 -12.73 -22.07
CA SER A 166 9.55 -11.30 -22.12
C SER A 166 8.17 -10.99 -21.51
N ALA A 167 7.18 -11.86 -21.70
CA ALA A 167 5.84 -11.70 -21.13
C ALA A 167 5.82 -11.84 -19.60
N ILE A 168 6.61 -12.78 -19.04
CA ILE A 168 6.72 -12.99 -17.59
C ILE A 168 7.54 -11.89 -16.93
N ALA A 169 8.62 -11.45 -17.58
CA ALA A 169 9.54 -10.46 -17.02
C ALA A 169 9.07 -8.99 -17.18
N GLY A 170 7.90 -8.76 -17.77
CA GLY A 170 7.26 -7.44 -17.77
C GLY A 170 7.92 -6.39 -18.67
N GLY A 171 8.31 -6.78 -19.89
CA GLY A 171 8.76 -5.82 -20.92
C GLY A 171 10.22 -5.36 -20.76
N ILE A 172 11.18 -6.26 -20.96
CA ILE A 172 12.63 -5.98 -21.01
C ILE A 172 13.03 -5.35 -22.36
N ALA A 173 12.28 -4.38 -22.88
CA ALA A 173 12.63 -3.77 -24.17
C ALA A 173 13.91 -2.90 -24.09
N GLY A 174 14.20 -2.31 -22.93
CA GLY A 174 15.37 -1.42 -22.73
C GLY A 174 16.68 -2.12 -22.37
N GLY A 175 16.64 -3.36 -21.84
CA GLY A 175 17.84 -4.09 -21.40
C GLY A 175 18.56 -4.81 -22.53
N ILE A 176 17.83 -5.24 -23.56
CA ILE A 176 18.36 -6.02 -24.69
C ILE A 176 19.41 -5.21 -25.49
N SER A 177 19.20 -3.90 -25.67
CA SER A 177 20.14 -3.02 -26.38
C SER A 177 21.50 -2.89 -25.68
N GLY A 178 21.57 -3.08 -24.36
CA GLY A 178 22.83 -2.99 -23.60
C GLY A 178 23.62 -4.29 -23.52
N ILE A 179 23.03 -5.43 -23.92
CA ILE A 179 23.66 -6.76 -23.87
C ILE A 179 24.12 -7.21 -25.26
N ALA A 180 23.47 -6.68 -26.32
CA ALA A 180 23.81 -6.95 -27.72
C ALA A 180 24.96 -6.08 -28.29
N GLY A 181 25.42 -5.07 -27.53
CA GLY A 181 26.61 -4.26 -27.83
C GLY A 181 27.90 -4.92 -27.33
#